data_AF-A0A3P6KHF2-F1
#
_entry.id   AF-A0A3P6KHF2-F1
#
_cell.length_a   1.000
_cell.length_b   1.000
_cell.length_c   1.000
_cell.angle_alpha   90.00
_cell.angle_beta   90.00
_cell.angle_gamma   90.00
#
_symmetry.space_group_name_H-M   'P 1'
#
loop_
_entity.id
_entity.type
_entity.pdbx_description
1 polymer ?
#
loop_
_entity_poly.entity_id
_entity_poly.type
_entity_poly.pdbx_seq_one_letter_code
_entity_poly.pdbx_strand_id
1 'polypeptide(L)'
;MEILPQRSDTLDKQELNLNSVRKEKEFPRVKLNGQCYFPGRPQNRIVCRHIAAQYINDIYQNVDYKPHKDDYSSAEKFLTHFNKKCKNQTLELVSSRPEGRCVAACGDFGLVMKAYFDKMESNGISVMAAILLVDNHALTVRLRIKNTTEGCTHYVVSVYDPNVTNDKIRIMSESKEDIKHYSLMDFMNVDYSLLKWSNDHIINQSVAIIPALPKEQLLMLKGSVDEITPPLSPATMNLLMAIGQNHQLTQLMIQLQKMPELHRTEMLTAYNSINLTGLYLAINYGNADIVETIFNSLSETGYEGLLSKKNLMHILEAKDKNGFS
;
A
#
# COMPACT_ATOMS: atom_id res chain seq x y z
N MET A 1 -3.23 -20.62 -18.77
CA MET A 1 -2.66 -19.61 -17.89
C MET A 1 -1.90 -18.63 -18.76
N GLU A 2 -2.58 -17.64 -19.34
CA GLU A 2 -1.93 -16.51 -20.00
C GLU A 2 -1.80 -15.41 -18.95
N ILE A 3 -0.61 -15.29 -18.38
CA ILE A 3 -0.23 -14.11 -17.61
C ILE A 3 -0.16 -13.00 -18.65
N LEU A 4 -1.03 -11.98 -18.54
CA LEU A 4 -0.89 -10.75 -19.32
C LEU A 4 0.57 -10.30 -19.21
N PRO A 5 1.26 -9.98 -20.32
CA PRO A 5 2.67 -9.64 -20.27
C PRO A 5 2.83 -8.44 -19.35
N GLN A 6 3.55 -8.64 -18.24
CA GLN A 6 4.07 -7.53 -17.47
C GLN A 6 4.94 -6.69 -18.41
N ARG A 7 4.79 -5.37 -18.33
CA ARG A 7 5.67 -4.45 -19.05
C ARG A 7 7.11 -4.83 -18.74
N SER A 8 7.92 -5.00 -19.78
CA SER A 8 9.33 -5.35 -19.65
C SER A 8 10.10 -4.16 -19.06
N ASP A 9 10.15 -4.08 -17.73
CA ASP A 9 10.66 -2.95 -16.94
C ASP A 9 12.11 -2.52 -17.21
N THR A 10 12.94 -3.39 -17.83
CA THR A 10 14.39 -3.16 -17.98
C THR A 10 14.79 -2.54 -19.32
N LEU A 11 14.06 -2.85 -20.40
CA LEU A 11 14.35 -2.33 -21.75
C LEU A 11 13.88 -0.87 -21.92
N ASP A 12 12.69 -0.51 -21.42
CA ASP A 12 12.15 0.85 -21.52
C ASP A 12 13.04 1.89 -20.80
N LYS A 13 13.68 1.53 -19.67
CA LYS A 13 14.43 2.48 -18.83
C LYS A 13 15.81 2.85 -19.39
N GLN A 14 16.48 1.94 -20.11
CA GLN A 14 17.76 2.24 -20.78
C GLN A 14 17.56 3.13 -22.01
N GLU A 15 16.46 2.95 -22.75
CA GLU A 15 16.12 3.83 -23.89
C GLU A 15 15.69 5.23 -23.44
N LEU A 16 15.08 5.37 -22.25
CA LEU A 16 14.59 6.64 -21.71
C LEU A 16 15.66 7.52 -21.03
N ASN A 17 16.92 7.08 -20.94
CA ASN A 17 18.04 7.84 -20.37
C ASN A 17 17.72 8.45 -18.97
N LEU A 18 16.95 7.72 -18.16
CA LEU A 18 16.49 8.17 -16.84
C LEU A 18 17.68 8.27 -15.87
N ASN A 19 18.20 9.49 -15.67
CA ASN A 19 19.27 9.80 -14.72
C ASN A 19 18.76 9.83 -13.27
N SER A 20 18.26 8.71 -12.73
CA SER A 20 17.98 8.62 -11.30
C SER A 20 19.22 8.26 -10.51
N VAL A 21 19.58 9.14 -9.56
CA VAL A 21 20.63 8.82 -8.58
C VAL A 21 20.01 7.98 -7.46
N ARG A 22 19.95 6.66 -7.64
CA ARG A 22 19.71 5.71 -6.55
C ARG A 22 20.89 5.83 -5.58
N LYS A 23 20.66 6.42 -4.40
CA LYS A 23 21.67 6.51 -3.34
C LYS A 23 21.48 5.37 -2.36
N GLU A 24 22.22 4.29 -2.55
CA GLU A 24 22.43 3.30 -1.49
C GLU A 24 23.46 3.84 -0.50
N LYS A 25 23.27 3.60 0.81
CA LYS A 25 24.16 4.12 1.85
C LYS A 25 24.91 2.99 2.55
N GLU A 26 26.20 3.22 2.80
CA GLU A 26 27.12 2.33 3.54
C GLU A 26 26.94 2.45 5.07
N PHE A 27 25.75 2.18 5.60
CA PHE A 27 25.56 2.01 7.05
C PHE A 27 25.00 0.62 7.35
N PRO A 28 25.32 0.03 8.52
CA PRO A 28 24.73 -1.23 8.93
C PRO A 28 23.20 -1.14 8.94
N ARG A 29 22.53 -2.07 8.26
CA ARG A 29 21.07 -2.15 8.25
C ARG A 29 20.58 -2.60 9.62
N VAL A 30 19.65 -1.85 10.21
CA VAL A 30 19.01 -2.20 11.47
C VAL A 30 17.62 -2.77 11.16
N LYS A 31 17.26 -3.88 11.80
CA LYS A 31 15.94 -4.53 11.66
C LYS A 31 15.23 -4.57 13.00
N LEU A 32 14.33 -3.61 13.24
CA LEU A 32 13.53 -3.54 14.47
C LEU A 32 12.11 -4.09 14.31
N ASN A 33 11.66 -4.35 13.07
CA ASN A 33 10.35 -4.96 12.82
C ASN A 33 10.20 -6.29 13.57
N GLY A 34 9.22 -6.35 14.47
CA GLY A 34 8.92 -7.53 15.31
C GLY A 34 9.87 -7.72 16.51
N GLN A 35 10.89 -6.87 16.68
CA GLN A 35 11.92 -7.02 17.72
C GLN A 35 11.56 -6.31 19.04
N CYS A 36 10.66 -5.33 18.99
CA CYS A 36 10.28 -4.52 20.14
C CYS A 36 8.83 -4.78 20.55
N TYR A 37 8.49 -4.45 21.80
CA TYR A 37 7.13 -4.53 22.33
C TYR A 37 6.63 -3.15 22.74
N PHE A 38 5.32 -2.95 22.74
CA PHE A 38 4.74 -1.72 23.27
C PHE A 38 5.07 -1.58 24.77
N PRO A 39 5.56 -0.42 25.23
CA PRO A 39 5.90 -0.25 26.64
C PRO A 39 4.68 -0.48 27.55
N GLY A 40 4.81 -1.41 28.50
CA GLY A 40 3.74 -1.84 29.41
C GLY A 40 2.80 -2.91 28.84
N ARG A 41 3.06 -3.46 27.64
CA ARG A 41 2.26 -4.53 27.01
C ARG A 41 3.15 -5.60 26.37
N PRO A 42 3.69 -6.55 27.15
CA PRO A 42 4.69 -7.52 26.70
C PRO A 42 4.18 -8.53 25.67
N GLN A 43 2.87 -8.62 25.43
CA GLN A 43 2.29 -9.48 24.39
C GLN A 43 2.14 -8.76 23.05
N ASN A 44 2.25 -7.42 23.01
CA ASN A 44 1.98 -6.63 21.82
C ASN A 44 3.31 -6.26 21.15
N ARG A 45 3.66 -6.97 20.08
CA ARG A 45 4.83 -6.65 19.27
C ARG A 45 4.63 -5.38 18.45
N ILE A 46 5.70 -4.59 18.32
CA ILE A 46 5.79 -3.50 17.36
C ILE A 46 6.21 -4.10 16.02
N VAL A 47 5.36 -3.95 14.99
CA VAL A 47 5.54 -4.54 13.65
C VAL A 47 5.49 -3.46 12.59
N CYS A 48 5.73 -3.81 11.32
CA CYS A 48 5.87 -2.89 10.19
C CYS A 48 4.83 -1.77 10.15
N ARG A 49 3.53 -2.08 10.30
CA ARG A 49 2.46 -1.05 10.30
C ARG A 49 2.65 0.05 11.35
N HIS A 50 3.12 -0.33 12.54
CA HIS A 50 3.35 0.63 13.62
C HIS A 50 4.58 1.51 13.34
N ILE A 51 5.64 0.92 12.78
CA ILE A 51 6.88 1.64 12.43
C ILE A 51 6.64 2.56 11.23
N ALA A 52 5.90 2.10 10.22
CA ALA A 52 5.47 2.89 9.07
C ALA A 52 4.65 4.12 9.51
N ALA A 53 3.69 3.92 10.43
CA ALA A 53 2.92 5.01 11.02
C ALA A 53 3.79 5.99 11.84
N GLN A 54 4.76 5.49 12.61
CA GLN A 54 5.71 6.37 13.30
C GLN A 54 6.49 7.24 12.31
N TYR A 55 6.99 6.66 11.22
CA TYR A 55 7.74 7.43 10.23
C TYR A 55 6.88 8.51 9.54
N ILE A 56 5.57 8.28 9.36
CA ILE A 56 4.63 9.32 8.92
C ILE A 56 4.60 10.49 9.92
N ASN A 57 4.50 10.19 11.22
CA ASN A 57 4.54 11.22 12.25
C ASN A 57 5.86 12.00 12.21
N ASP A 58 6.98 11.32 12.01
CA ASP A 58 8.30 11.94 11.93
C ASP A 58 8.40 12.88 10.71
N ILE A 59 7.80 12.51 9.56
CA ILE A 59 7.75 13.34 8.36
C ILE A 59 6.98 14.64 8.61
N TYR A 60 5.84 14.56 9.27
CA TYR A 60 5.00 15.74 9.52
C TYR A 60 5.50 16.61 10.68
N GLN A 61 6.26 16.03 11.63
CA GLN A 61 6.98 16.81 12.63
C GLN A 61 8.21 17.50 12.05
N ASN A 62 8.92 16.84 11.14
CA ASN A 62 10.09 17.38 10.47
C ASN A 62 10.18 16.88 9.03
N VAL A 63 9.88 17.75 8.07
CA VAL A 63 9.90 17.45 6.64
C VAL A 63 11.26 16.93 6.14
N ASP A 64 12.36 17.33 6.80
CA ASP A 64 13.72 16.90 6.51
C ASP A 64 14.18 15.66 7.31
N TYR A 65 13.26 15.02 8.03
CA TYR A 65 13.54 13.81 8.80
C TYR A 65 14.10 12.69 7.93
N LYS A 66 15.02 11.93 8.54
CA LYS A 66 15.67 10.78 7.92
C LYS A 66 15.75 9.66 8.97
N PRO A 67 15.31 8.44 8.64
CA PRO A 67 15.22 7.35 9.60
C PRO A 67 16.59 6.86 10.12
N HIS A 68 17.71 7.14 9.44
CA HIS A 68 19.05 6.83 9.97
C HIS A 68 19.55 7.78 11.07
N LYS A 69 18.83 8.87 11.36
CA LYS A 69 19.17 9.70 12.52
C LYS A 69 18.90 8.86 13.78
N ASP A 70 19.72 9.08 14.82
CA ASP A 70 19.92 8.22 16.01
C ASP A 70 18.72 7.39 16.48
N ASP A 71 17.50 7.94 16.43
CA ASP A 71 16.23 7.33 16.84
C ASP A 71 16.02 5.87 16.39
N TYR A 72 16.41 5.47 15.18
CA TYR A 72 16.24 4.08 14.70
C TYR A 72 17.54 3.26 14.67
N SER A 73 18.61 3.73 15.32
CA SER A 73 19.90 3.02 15.34
C SER A 73 19.94 1.81 16.30
N SER A 74 19.04 1.74 17.28
CA SER A 74 18.92 0.62 18.23
C SER A 74 17.48 0.47 18.75
N ALA A 75 17.17 -0.69 19.34
CA ALA A 75 15.87 -0.94 19.96
C ALA A 75 15.57 0.04 21.12
N GLU A 76 16.58 0.39 21.91
CA GLU A 76 16.45 1.32 23.04
C GLU A 76 16.07 2.72 22.56
N LYS A 77 16.85 3.29 21.63
CA LYS A 77 16.56 4.62 21.06
C LYS A 77 15.20 4.63 20.38
N PHE A 78 14.88 3.58 19.63
CA PHE A 78 13.59 3.45 18.97
C PHE A 78 12.44 3.48 19.98
N LEU A 79 12.54 2.74 21.09
CA LEU A 79 11.50 2.73 22.12
C LEU A 79 11.34 4.07 22.84
N THR A 80 12.40 4.87 22.96
CA THR A 80 12.31 6.24 23.51
C THR A 80 11.63 7.22 22.56
N HIS A 81 11.81 7.03 21.25
CA HIS A 81 11.21 7.85 20.19
C HIS A 81 9.77 7.44 19.86
N PHE A 82 9.47 6.15 19.97
CA PHE A 82 8.24 5.55 19.44
C PHE A 82 6.97 6.01 20.17
N ASN A 83 6.03 6.56 19.41
CA ASN A 83 4.75 7.02 19.90
C ASN A 83 3.76 5.86 20.05
N LYS A 84 3.25 5.66 21.27
CA LYS A 84 2.25 4.61 21.57
C LYS A 84 0.95 4.76 20.77
N LYS A 85 0.61 5.96 20.28
CA LYS A 85 -0.56 6.21 19.42
C LYS A 85 -0.46 5.48 18.07
N CYS A 86 0.76 5.15 17.61
CA CYS A 86 0.99 4.39 16.38
C CYS A 86 0.38 2.97 16.40
N LYS A 87 -0.07 2.47 17.57
CA LYS A 87 -0.71 1.15 17.70
C LYS A 87 -1.91 1.00 16.75
N ASN A 88 -2.77 2.01 16.69
CA ASN A 88 -4.02 1.95 15.93
C ASN A 88 -4.00 2.84 14.68
N GLN A 89 -2.97 3.68 14.50
CA GLN A 89 -2.95 4.72 13.48
C GLN A 89 -3.10 4.18 12.04
N THR A 90 -2.51 3.03 11.70
CA THR A 90 -2.74 2.43 10.38
C THR A 90 -4.19 1.99 10.19
N LEU A 91 -4.82 1.42 11.23
CA LEU A 91 -6.22 1.02 11.18
C LEU A 91 -7.13 2.25 11.09
N GLU A 92 -6.84 3.30 11.86
CA GLU A 92 -7.56 4.58 11.77
C GLU A 92 -7.43 5.20 10.38
N LEU A 93 -6.25 5.12 9.74
CA LEU A 93 -6.05 5.55 8.37
C LEU A 93 -6.87 4.73 7.39
N VAL A 94 -6.98 3.40 7.56
CA VAL A 94 -7.81 2.52 6.72
C VAL A 94 -9.30 2.79 6.91
N SER A 95 -9.75 2.98 8.15
CA SER A 95 -11.17 3.26 8.46
C SER A 95 -11.57 4.74 8.29
N SER A 96 -10.63 5.62 7.91
CA SER A 96 -10.94 7.04 7.62
C SER A 96 -11.61 7.20 6.24
N ARG A 97 -11.68 8.41 5.70
CA ARG A 97 -12.31 8.61 4.39
C ARG A 97 -11.45 8.10 3.22
N PRO A 98 -12.07 7.58 2.14
CA PRO A 98 -11.35 6.91 1.06
C PRO A 98 -10.73 7.86 0.01
N GLU A 99 -10.83 9.19 0.15
CA GLU A 99 -10.35 10.09 -0.91
C GLU A 99 -8.85 9.94 -1.16
N GLY A 100 -8.50 9.84 -2.43
CA GLY A 100 -7.13 9.64 -2.87
C GLY A 100 -6.58 8.23 -2.63
N ARG A 101 -7.32 7.31 -2.00
CA ARG A 101 -6.85 5.92 -1.86
C ARG A 101 -7.00 5.18 -3.18
N CYS A 102 -6.08 4.27 -3.47
CA CYS A 102 -6.21 3.34 -4.58
C CYS A 102 -5.48 2.04 -4.34
N VAL A 103 -5.81 1.04 -5.15
CA VAL A 103 -4.97 -0.12 -5.40
C VAL A 103 -4.48 -0.05 -6.83
N ALA A 104 -3.17 -0.24 -7.03
CA ALA A 104 -2.55 -0.24 -8.34
C ALA A 104 -1.64 -1.46 -8.49
N ALA A 105 -1.29 -1.79 -9.73
CA ALA A 105 -0.20 -2.73 -9.96
C ALA A 105 1.11 -2.15 -9.41
N CYS A 106 1.98 -3.00 -8.85
CA CYS A 106 3.29 -2.52 -8.40
C CYS A 106 4.12 -1.92 -9.54
N GLY A 107 3.92 -2.36 -10.79
CA GLY A 107 4.50 -1.77 -11.99
C GLY A 107 4.02 -0.34 -12.27
N ASP A 108 2.77 -0.03 -11.93
CA ASP A 108 2.14 1.29 -12.14
C ASP A 108 2.31 2.22 -10.93
N PHE A 109 3.16 1.86 -9.95
CA PHE A 109 3.36 2.64 -8.74
C PHE A 109 3.75 4.09 -9.05
N GLY A 110 4.69 4.30 -9.96
CA GLY A 110 5.13 5.62 -10.41
C GLY A 110 4.00 6.43 -11.05
N LEU A 111 3.11 5.78 -11.80
CA LEU A 111 1.94 6.43 -12.40
C LEU A 111 1.03 7.04 -11.32
N VAL A 112 0.79 6.30 -10.23
CA VAL A 112 0.06 6.82 -9.07
C VAL A 112 0.80 8.00 -8.45
N MET A 113 2.12 7.91 -8.26
CA MET A 113 2.90 8.99 -7.65
C MET A 113 2.84 10.27 -8.49
N LYS A 114 2.90 10.15 -9.82
CA LYS A 114 2.71 11.26 -10.75
C LYS A 114 1.35 11.91 -10.58
N ALA A 115 0.29 11.11 -10.52
CA ALA A 115 -1.07 11.61 -10.35
C ALA A 115 -1.26 12.37 -9.02
N TYR A 116 -0.62 11.91 -7.94
CA TYR A 116 -0.57 12.66 -6.69
C TYR A 116 0.25 13.94 -6.81
N PHE A 117 1.39 13.94 -7.51
CA PHE A 117 2.16 15.16 -7.74
C PHE A 117 1.35 16.22 -8.51
N ASP A 118 0.54 15.82 -9.48
CA ASP A 118 -0.37 16.75 -10.18
C ASP A 118 -1.31 17.46 -9.21
N LYS A 119 -1.97 16.70 -8.32
CA LYS A 119 -2.86 17.29 -7.31
C LYS A 119 -2.10 18.08 -6.26
N MET A 120 -0.93 17.62 -5.84
CA MET A 120 -0.11 18.32 -4.85
C MET A 120 0.31 19.70 -5.39
N GLU A 121 0.77 19.76 -6.64
CA GLU A 121 1.16 21.00 -7.31
C GLU A 121 -0.04 21.95 -7.47
N SER A 122 -1.18 21.45 -7.97
CA SER A 122 -2.38 22.28 -8.19
C SER A 122 -2.99 22.84 -6.90
N ASN A 123 -2.69 22.22 -5.74
CA ASN A 123 -3.24 22.61 -4.44
C ASN A 123 -2.18 23.17 -3.47
N GLY A 124 -0.95 23.44 -3.93
CA GLY A 124 0.11 24.01 -3.10
C GLY A 124 0.60 23.10 -1.96
N ILE A 125 0.43 21.77 -2.09
CA ILE A 125 0.90 20.79 -1.11
C ILE A 125 2.34 20.41 -1.44
N SER A 126 3.30 20.79 -0.60
CA SER A 126 4.72 20.51 -0.84
C SER A 126 5.18 19.15 -0.34
N VAL A 127 4.45 18.53 0.60
CA VAL A 127 4.79 17.25 1.22
C VAL A 127 3.54 16.42 1.45
N MET A 128 3.62 15.14 1.09
CA MET A 128 2.59 14.16 1.41
C MET A 128 3.27 12.85 1.84
N ALA A 129 2.70 12.19 2.85
CA ALA A 129 3.03 10.81 3.17
C ALA A 129 1.82 9.91 2.94
N ALA A 130 2.06 8.64 2.66
CA ALA A 130 1.02 7.63 2.53
C ALA A 130 1.52 6.29 3.07
N ILE A 131 0.60 5.49 3.62
CA ILE A 131 0.85 4.08 3.90
C ILE A 131 0.73 3.31 2.59
N LEU A 132 1.68 2.41 2.36
CA LEU A 132 1.60 1.39 1.33
C LEU A 132 1.27 0.05 2.01
N LEU A 133 0.26 -0.67 1.53
CA LEU A 133 0.01 -2.06 1.96
C LEU A 133 0.26 -3.00 0.79
N VAL A 134 1.16 -3.96 1.01
CA VAL A 134 1.41 -5.09 0.11
C VAL A 134 1.16 -6.34 0.94
N ASP A 135 0.03 -7.00 0.69
CA ASP A 135 -0.42 -8.13 1.50
C ASP A 135 -0.53 -7.76 3.00
N ASN A 136 0.27 -8.37 3.89
CA ASN A 136 0.30 -8.09 5.32
C ASN A 136 1.41 -7.08 5.73
N HIS A 137 2.22 -6.64 4.76
CA HIS A 137 3.34 -5.75 4.99
C HIS A 137 2.94 -4.30 4.74
N ALA A 138 3.39 -3.41 5.62
CA ALA A 138 3.11 -1.98 5.54
C ALA A 138 4.41 -1.21 5.37
N LEU A 139 4.43 -0.31 4.39
CA LEU A 139 5.52 0.61 4.10
C LEU A 139 5.01 2.05 4.17
N THR A 140 5.92 3.00 4.05
CA THR A 140 5.58 4.42 3.93
C THR A 140 6.19 4.99 2.67
N VAL A 141 5.39 5.66 1.85
CA VAL A 141 5.90 6.55 0.80
C VAL A 141 5.81 7.99 1.26
N ARG A 142 6.83 8.78 0.92
CA ARG A 142 6.85 10.23 1.05
C ARG A 142 7.04 10.86 -0.32
N LEU A 143 6.14 11.76 -0.67
CA LEU A 143 6.23 12.67 -1.80
C LEU A 143 6.65 14.05 -1.32
N ARG A 144 7.57 14.68 -2.05
CA ARG A 144 7.96 16.08 -1.79
C ARG A 144 8.22 16.82 -3.09
N ILE A 145 7.63 18.01 -3.21
CA ILE A 145 7.94 19.00 -4.23
C ILE A 145 8.95 19.97 -3.61
N LYS A 146 10.11 20.12 -4.24
CA LYS A 146 11.19 21.01 -3.77
C LYS A 146 11.48 22.07 -4.80
N ASN A 147 11.30 23.33 -4.44
CA ASN A 147 11.73 24.45 -5.25
C ASN A 147 13.14 24.85 -4.81
N THR A 148 14.07 24.94 -5.75
CA THR A 148 15.42 25.44 -5.50
C THR A 148 15.47 26.95 -5.63
N THR A 149 16.52 27.57 -5.08
CA THR A 149 16.78 29.01 -5.22
C THR A 149 17.01 29.44 -6.67
N GLU A 150 17.39 28.50 -7.54
CA GLU A 150 17.62 28.68 -8.97
C GLU A 150 16.34 28.53 -9.80
N GLY A 151 15.19 28.28 -9.17
CA GLY A 151 13.89 28.15 -9.84
C GLY A 151 13.56 26.73 -10.32
N CYS A 152 14.45 25.75 -10.14
CA CYS A 152 14.19 24.36 -10.50
C CYS A 152 13.28 23.68 -9.48
N THR A 153 12.22 23.01 -9.95
CA THR A 153 11.34 22.17 -9.15
C THR A 153 11.78 20.72 -9.23
N HIS A 154 11.92 20.06 -8.07
CA HIS A 154 12.24 18.64 -7.99
C HIS A 154 11.11 17.85 -7.33
N TYR A 155 10.70 16.77 -7.99
CA TYR A 155 9.76 15.78 -7.52
C TYR A 155 10.53 14.63 -6.87
N VAL A 156 10.24 14.39 -5.59
CA VAL A 156 10.98 13.43 -4.78
C VAL A 156 10.04 12.37 -4.24
N VAL A 157 10.29 11.12 -4.61
CA VAL A 157 9.63 9.94 -4.04
C VAL A 157 10.62 9.26 -3.09
N SER A 158 10.19 8.94 -1.87
CA SER A 158 10.97 8.14 -0.94
C SER A 158 10.12 7.04 -0.34
N VAL A 159 10.52 5.77 -0.51
CA VAL A 159 9.84 4.64 0.14
C VAL A 159 10.69 4.15 1.29
N TYR A 160 10.04 3.98 2.43
CA TYR A 160 10.60 3.49 3.67
C TYR A 160 10.01 2.12 3.99
N ASP A 161 10.88 1.12 4.06
CA ASP A 161 10.54 -0.24 4.44
C ASP A 161 10.96 -0.51 5.89
N PRO A 162 10.02 -0.74 6.82
CA PRO A 162 10.33 -1.04 8.21
C PRO A 162 11.27 -2.25 8.42
N ASN A 163 11.41 -3.15 7.44
CA ASN A 163 12.37 -4.26 7.49
C ASN A 163 13.83 -3.79 7.39
N VAL A 164 14.07 -2.61 6.82
CA VAL A 164 15.36 -1.90 6.86
C VAL A 164 15.13 -0.59 7.61
N THR A 165 14.98 -0.71 8.93
CA THR A 165 14.39 0.31 9.81
C THR A 165 15.11 1.66 9.77
N ASN A 166 16.42 1.69 9.48
CA ASN A 166 17.22 2.91 9.44
C ASN A 166 17.48 3.44 8.02
N ASP A 167 16.81 2.94 6.98
CA ASP A 167 17.07 3.36 5.59
C ASP A 167 15.80 3.59 4.78
N LYS A 168 15.93 4.32 3.67
CA LYS A 168 14.88 4.53 2.67
C LYS A 168 15.48 4.67 1.29
N ILE A 169 14.81 4.13 0.27
CA ILE A 169 15.18 4.41 -1.12
C ILE A 169 14.51 5.70 -1.56
N ARG A 170 15.26 6.53 -2.27
CA ARG A 170 14.82 7.83 -2.77
C ARG A 170 15.14 7.95 -4.25
N ILE A 171 14.15 8.38 -5.02
CA ILE A 171 14.29 8.85 -6.40
C ILE A 171 13.90 10.33 -6.43
N MET A 172 14.59 11.08 -7.28
CA MET A 172 14.35 12.50 -7.52
C MET A 172 14.46 12.76 -9.01
N SER A 173 13.51 13.50 -9.56
CA SER A 173 13.55 14.02 -10.92
C SER A 173 13.07 15.48 -10.93
N GLU A 174 13.49 16.25 -11.92
CA GLU A 174 12.96 17.58 -12.24
C GLU A 174 11.60 17.49 -12.97
N SER A 175 11.23 16.31 -13.46
CA SER A 175 9.97 16.04 -14.16
C SER A 175 9.17 14.93 -13.49
N LYS A 176 7.90 15.22 -13.16
CA LYS A 176 6.95 14.20 -12.70
C LYS A 176 6.61 13.16 -13.79
N GLU A 177 6.85 13.47 -15.07
CA GLU A 177 6.69 12.50 -16.15
C GLU A 177 7.73 11.39 -16.08
N ASP A 178 8.93 11.66 -15.57
CA ASP A 178 9.94 10.62 -15.38
C ASP A 178 9.56 9.67 -14.24
N ILE A 179 8.89 10.20 -13.21
CA ILE A 179 8.45 9.43 -12.04
C ILE A 179 7.49 8.31 -12.44
N LYS A 180 6.68 8.50 -13.50
CA LYS A 180 5.66 7.52 -13.91
C LYS A 180 6.22 6.16 -14.33
N HIS A 181 7.51 6.10 -14.66
CA HIS A 181 8.19 4.90 -15.16
C HIS A 181 8.77 4.01 -14.06
N TYR A 182 8.71 4.42 -12.79
CA TYR A 182 9.24 3.63 -11.69
C TYR A 182 8.18 2.69 -11.12
N SER A 183 8.54 1.42 -10.94
CA SER A 183 7.73 0.46 -10.21
C SER A 183 8.03 0.54 -8.71
N LEU A 184 7.18 -0.06 -7.88
CA LEU A 184 7.45 -0.14 -6.44
C LEU A 184 8.78 -0.86 -6.18
N MET A 185 9.16 -1.82 -7.03
CA MET A 185 10.40 -2.60 -6.88
C MET A 185 11.66 -1.76 -6.99
N ASP A 186 11.63 -0.66 -7.76
CA ASP A 186 12.75 0.27 -7.84
C ASP A 186 13.07 0.93 -6.48
N PHE A 187 12.12 0.87 -5.54
CA PHE A 187 12.22 1.42 -4.20
C PHE A 187 12.36 0.37 -3.08
N MET A 188 12.58 -0.90 -3.42
CA MET A 188 12.71 -1.97 -2.42
C MET A 188 14.18 -2.40 -2.25
N ASN A 189 14.60 -2.50 -0.99
CA ASN A 189 15.95 -2.94 -0.58
C ASN A 189 16.01 -4.42 -0.18
N VAL A 190 14.85 -5.06 -0.11
CA VAL A 190 14.64 -6.44 0.31
C VAL A 190 14.05 -7.17 -0.89
N ASP A 191 14.61 -8.33 -1.20
CA ASP A 191 14.08 -9.18 -2.26
C ASP A 191 12.78 -9.83 -1.78
N TYR A 192 11.67 -9.32 -2.29
CA TYR A 192 10.33 -9.84 -2.02
C TYR A 192 9.86 -10.84 -3.08
N SER A 193 10.73 -11.26 -4.01
CA SER A 193 10.38 -12.22 -5.08
C SER A 193 9.91 -13.58 -4.57
N LEU A 194 10.22 -13.91 -3.30
CA LEU A 194 9.90 -15.20 -2.67
C LEU A 194 8.61 -15.19 -1.83
N LEU A 195 7.95 -14.05 -1.67
CA LEU A 195 6.69 -13.95 -0.94
C LEU A 195 5.53 -14.43 -1.86
N LYS A 196 4.89 -15.54 -1.49
CA LYS A 196 3.76 -16.15 -2.22
C LYS A 196 2.45 -16.11 -1.43
N TRP A 197 1.33 -15.89 -2.12
CA TRP A 197 -0.05 -16.09 -1.66
C TRP A 197 -0.41 -17.59 -1.56
N SER A 198 -1.57 -17.88 -1.00
CA SER A 198 -2.10 -19.24 -0.77
C SER A 198 -2.13 -20.17 -1.98
N ASN A 199 -2.20 -19.61 -3.19
CA ASN A 199 -2.31 -20.34 -4.45
C ASN A 199 -1.08 -20.08 -5.36
N ASP A 200 0.13 -19.97 -4.79
CA ASP A 200 1.37 -19.66 -5.54
C ASP A 200 1.38 -18.28 -6.27
N HIS A 201 0.39 -17.42 -6.02
CA HIS A 201 0.36 -16.08 -6.62
C HIS A 201 1.45 -15.18 -6.00
N ILE A 202 2.07 -14.33 -6.80
CA ILE A 202 3.19 -13.47 -6.37
C ILE A 202 2.63 -12.34 -5.49
N ILE A 203 3.15 -12.17 -4.25
CA ILE A 203 2.69 -11.16 -3.27
C ILE A 203 2.76 -9.72 -3.82
N ASN A 204 3.65 -9.49 -4.78
CA ASN A 204 3.96 -8.14 -5.26
C ASN A 204 3.22 -7.72 -6.54
N GLN A 205 2.05 -8.29 -6.83
CA GLN A 205 1.27 -7.85 -7.99
C GLN A 205 0.58 -6.51 -7.76
N SER A 206 0.23 -6.18 -6.51
CA SER A 206 -0.58 -5.00 -6.21
C SER A 206 -0.16 -4.34 -4.92
N VAL A 207 -0.36 -3.03 -4.86
CA VAL A 207 -0.12 -2.20 -3.68
C VAL A 207 -1.33 -1.32 -3.44
N ALA A 208 -1.82 -1.31 -2.20
CA ALA A 208 -2.77 -0.29 -1.75
C ALA A 208 -2.01 0.93 -1.27
N ILE A 209 -2.50 2.12 -1.62
CA ILE A 209 -1.88 3.39 -1.29
C ILE A 209 -2.92 4.22 -0.54
N ILE A 210 -2.60 4.61 0.69
CA ILE A 210 -3.51 5.31 1.60
C ILE A 210 -2.85 6.63 2.03
N PRO A 211 -3.21 7.77 1.40
CA PRO A 211 -2.70 9.08 1.79
C PRO A 211 -2.99 9.39 3.25
N ALA A 212 -1.98 9.92 3.95
CA ALA A 212 -2.05 10.27 5.37
C ALA A 212 -2.04 11.81 5.54
N LEU A 213 -3.00 12.48 4.89
CA LEU A 213 -3.18 13.93 4.97
C LEU A 213 -4.27 14.32 5.97
N PRO A 214 -4.27 15.58 6.45
CA PRO A 214 -5.42 16.17 7.12
C PRO A 214 -6.69 16.03 6.28
N LYS A 215 -7.84 15.92 6.94
CA LYS A 215 -9.15 15.64 6.32
C LYS A 215 -9.51 16.64 5.23
N GLU A 216 -9.17 17.92 5.43
CA GLU A 216 -9.43 19.00 4.48
C GLU A 216 -8.59 18.85 3.20
N GLN A 217 -7.36 18.35 3.33
CA GLN A 217 -6.44 18.13 2.21
C GLN A 217 -6.72 16.82 1.46
N LEU A 218 -7.27 15.80 2.13
CA LEU A 218 -7.67 14.55 1.47
C LEU A 218 -8.70 14.77 0.37
N LEU A 219 -9.63 15.70 0.57
CA LEU A 219 -10.64 16.06 -0.44
C LEU A 219 -10.01 16.58 -1.75
N MET A 220 -8.82 17.18 -1.68
CA MET A 220 -8.08 17.68 -2.84
C MET A 220 -7.52 16.56 -3.72
N LEU A 221 -7.42 15.34 -3.17
CA LEU A 221 -6.99 14.14 -3.89
C LEU A 221 -8.15 13.39 -4.56
N LYS A 222 -9.40 13.85 -4.41
CA LYS A 222 -10.55 13.22 -5.08
C LYS A 222 -10.34 13.23 -6.59
N GLY A 223 -10.60 12.09 -7.24
CA GLY A 223 -10.41 11.94 -8.69
C GLY A 223 -8.95 11.81 -9.14
N SER A 224 -7.97 11.81 -8.23
CA SER A 224 -6.55 11.71 -8.62
C SER A 224 -6.20 10.37 -9.25
N VAL A 225 -6.83 9.31 -8.79
CA VAL A 225 -6.45 7.92 -9.07
C VAL A 225 -7.61 7.10 -9.64
N ASP A 226 -8.74 7.74 -9.93
CA ASP A 226 -9.98 7.08 -10.40
C ASP A 226 -9.79 6.45 -11.80
N GLU A 227 -8.90 7.03 -12.62
CA GLU A 227 -8.55 6.51 -13.95
C GLU A 227 -7.54 5.34 -13.89
N ILE A 228 -6.92 5.10 -12.73
CA ILE A 228 -5.95 4.01 -12.58
C ILE A 228 -6.70 2.70 -12.46
N THR A 229 -6.60 1.89 -13.52
CA THR A 229 -7.28 0.60 -13.58
C THR A 229 -6.65 -0.36 -12.57
N PRO A 230 -7.42 -0.93 -11.63
CA PRO A 230 -6.89 -1.91 -10.70
C PRO A 230 -6.54 -3.22 -11.46
N PRO A 231 -5.41 -3.88 -11.16
CA PRO A 231 -5.05 -5.13 -11.84
C PRO A 231 -6.03 -6.25 -11.45
N LEU A 232 -6.37 -7.13 -12.39
CA LEU A 232 -7.27 -8.26 -12.12
C LEU A 232 -6.53 -9.38 -11.38
N SER A 233 -6.45 -9.28 -10.05
CA SER A 233 -5.75 -10.26 -9.21
C SER A 233 -6.43 -10.46 -7.84
N PRO A 234 -6.29 -11.64 -7.22
CA PRO A 234 -6.82 -11.89 -5.87
C PRO A 234 -6.27 -10.91 -4.82
N ALA A 235 -5.00 -10.50 -4.97
CA ALA A 235 -4.38 -9.49 -4.11
C ALA A 235 -5.08 -8.14 -4.22
N THR A 236 -5.42 -7.73 -5.45
CA THR A 236 -6.18 -6.49 -5.69
C THR A 236 -7.53 -6.54 -5.00
N MET A 237 -8.28 -7.64 -5.18
CA MET A 237 -9.61 -7.81 -4.60
C MET A 237 -9.55 -7.67 -3.07
N ASN A 238 -8.62 -8.38 -2.43
CA ASN A 238 -8.44 -8.32 -0.98
C ASN A 238 -8.06 -6.92 -0.49
N LEU A 239 -7.11 -6.26 -1.17
CA LEU A 239 -6.68 -4.91 -0.81
C LEU A 239 -7.81 -3.88 -0.98
N LEU A 240 -8.58 -3.93 -2.08
CA LEU A 240 -9.71 -3.02 -2.31
C LEU A 240 -10.76 -3.14 -1.22
N MET A 241 -11.09 -4.39 -0.85
CA MET A 241 -12.02 -4.66 0.24
C MET A 241 -11.48 -4.19 1.60
N ALA A 242 -10.18 -4.38 1.85
CA ALA A 242 -9.54 -3.96 3.09
C ALA A 242 -9.51 -2.42 3.23
N ILE A 243 -9.19 -1.68 2.17
CA ILE A 243 -9.02 -0.22 2.26
C ILE A 243 -10.30 0.59 2.01
N GLY A 244 -11.42 -0.07 1.70
CA GLY A 244 -12.68 0.61 1.45
C GLY A 244 -12.74 1.36 0.12
N GLN A 245 -12.03 0.91 -0.92
CA GLN A 245 -12.03 1.61 -2.22
C GLN A 245 -13.11 1.05 -3.16
N ASN A 246 -14.32 1.55 -2.98
CA ASN A 246 -15.53 1.07 -3.65
C ASN A 246 -15.56 1.37 -5.17
N HIS A 247 -14.96 2.48 -5.61
CA HIS A 247 -14.96 2.83 -7.04
C HIS A 247 -14.18 1.79 -7.87
N GLN A 248 -12.94 1.51 -7.50
CA GLN A 248 -12.12 0.51 -8.17
C GLN A 248 -12.66 -0.92 -7.93
N LEU A 249 -13.28 -1.18 -6.76
CA LEU A 249 -13.96 -2.46 -6.54
C LEU A 249 -15.10 -2.69 -7.52
N THR A 250 -15.96 -1.69 -7.73
CA THR A 250 -17.08 -1.78 -8.67
C THR A 250 -16.57 -2.02 -10.09
N GLN A 251 -15.52 -1.30 -10.52
CA GLN A 251 -14.87 -1.54 -11.81
C GLN A 251 -14.35 -2.98 -11.94
N LEU A 252 -13.69 -3.49 -10.89
CA LEU A 252 -13.17 -4.86 -10.86
C LEU A 252 -14.29 -5.91 -10.91
N MET A 253 -15.40 -5.69 -10.21
CA MET A 253 -16.56 -6.59 -10.23
C MET A 253 -17.20 -6.70 -11.62
N ILE A 254 -17.32 -5.58 -12.34
CA ILE A 254 -17.80 -5.56 -13.74
C ILE A 254 -16.87 -6.37 -14.66
N GLN A 255 -15.55 -6.30 -14.45
CA GLN A 255 -14.60 -7.12 -15.21
C GLN A 255 -14.74 -8.60 -14.84
N LEU A 256 -14.89 -8.90 -13.54
CA LEU A 256 -14.99 -10.24 -13.01
C LEU A 256 -16.23 -10.98 -13.51
N GLN A 257 -17.35 -10.29 -13.70
CA GLN A 257 -18.59 -10.86 -14.28
C GLN A 257 -18.36 -11.53 -15.64
N LYS A 258 -17.40 -11.05 -16.43
CA LYS A 258 -17.08 -11.58 -17.76
C LYS A 258 -16.21 -12.84 -17.70
N MET A 259 -15.69 -13.22 -16.53
CA MET A 259 -14.80 -14.35 -16.34
C MET A 259 -15.57 -15.64 -15.98
N PRO A 260 -15.03 -16.85 -16.18
CA PRO A 260 -15.68 -18.09 -15.76
C PRO A 260 -15.90 -18.18 -14.23
N GLU A 261 -16.94 -18.91 -13.79
CA GLU A 261 -17.34 -19.02 -12.36
C GLU A 261 -16.20 -19.44 -11.43
N LEU A 262 -15.34 -20.36 -11.88
CA LEU A 262 -14.16 -20.79 -11.12
C LEU A 262 -13.26 -19.60 -10.77
N HIS A 263 -12.93 -18.76 -11.76
CA HIS A 263 -12.07 -17.59 -11.55
C HIS A 263 -12.74 -16.54 -10.65
N ARG A 264 -14.06 -16.37 -10.77
CA ARG A 264 -14.83 -15.48 -9.89
C ARG A 264 -14.75 -15.95 -8.42
N THR A 265 -14.90 -17.26 -8.22
CA THR A 265 -14.81 -17.90 -6.90
C THR A 265 -13.42 -17.76 -6.32
N GLU A 266 -12.38 -18.06 -7.09
CA GLU A 266 -11.00 -17.91 -6.65
C GLU A 266 -10.69 -16.47 -6.24
N MET A 267 -11.11 -15.48 -7.03
CA MET A 267 -10.90 -14.06 -6.74
C MET A 267 -11.52 -13.62 -5.41
N LEU A 268 -12.75 -14.04 -5.13
CA LEU A 268 -13.53 -13.60 -3.97
C LEU A 268 -13.23 -14.38 -2.69
N THR A 269 -12.77 -15.62 -2.82
CA THR A 269 -12.45 -16.49 -1.67
C THR A 269 -10.97 -16.51 -1.30
N ALA A 270 -10.12 -15.88 -2.11
CA ALA A 270 -8.69 -15.82 -1.83
C ALA A 270 -8.40 -15.08 -0.52
N TYR A 271 -7.36 -15.56 0.16
CA TYR A 271 -6.91 -15.05 1.43
C TYR A 271 -5.46 -14.58 1.34
N ASN A 272 -5.18 -13.54 2.12
CA ASN A 272 -3.84 -12.98 2.23
C ASN A 272 -2.88 -13.95 2.95
N SER A 273 -1.61 -13.59 3.09
CA SER A 273 -0.61 -14.47 3.72
C SER A 273 -0.87 -14.80 5.20
N ILE A 274 -1.88 -14.20 5.84
CA ILE A 274 -2.31 -14.52 7.22
C ILE A 274 -3.69 -15.20 7.29
N ASN A 275 -4.16 -15.75 6.16
CA ASN A 275 -5.42 -16.50 6.04
C ASN A 275 -6.69 -15.65 6.22
N LEU A 276 -6.63 -14.35 5.94
CA LEU A 276 -7.80 -13.47 5.97
C LEU A 276 -8.30 -13.15 4.57
N THR A 277 -9.60 -13.37 4.35
CA THR A 277 -10.30 -13.02 3.10
C THR A 277 -10.56 -11.52 3.03
N GLY A 278 -10.77 -11.00 1.81
CA GLY A 278 -11.09 -9.58 1.63
C GLY A 278 -12.39 -9.18 2.34
N LEU A 279 -13.42 -10.02 2.25
CA LEU A 279 -14.72 -9.75 2.86
C LEU A 279 -14.65 -9.74 4.40
N TYR A 280 -13.84 -10.62 4.99
CA TYR A 280 -13.55 -10.57 6.43
C TYR A 280 -12.94 -9.23 6.84
N LEU A 281 -11.95 -8.73 6.07
CA LEU A 281 -11.31 -7.45 6.33
C LEU A 281 -12.30 -6.29 6.16
N ALA A 282 -13.14 -6.30 5.13
CA ALA A 282 -14.15 -5.26 4.90
C ALA A 282 -15.13 -5.16 6.09
N ILE A 283 -15.61 -6.29 6.60
CA ILE A 283 -16.51 -6.35 7.76
C ILE A 283 -15.79 -5.80 9.00
N ASN A 284 -14.58 -6.29 9.30
CA ASN A 284 -13.86 -5.91 10.52
C ASN A 284 -13.36 -4.47 10.53
N TYR A 285 -13.09 -3.89 9.35
CA TYR A 285 -12.63 -2.50 9.24
C TYR A 285 -13.77 -1.50 9.07
N GLY A 286 -15.03 -1.96 9.01
CA GLY A 286 -16.22 -1.12 8.96
C GLY A 286 -16.53 -0.58 7.56
N ASN A 287 -16.05 -1.23 6.51
CA ASN A 287 -16.30 -0.85 5.11
C ASN A 287 -17.68 -1.35 4.66
N ALA A 288 -18.75 -0.81 5.24
CA ALA A 288 -20.12 -1.29 5.00
C ALA A 288 -20.56 -1.17 3.53
N ASP A 289 -20.10 -0.14 2.83
CA ASP A 289 -20.36 0.10 1.41
C ASP A 289 -19.72 -0.97 0.51
N ILE A 290 -18.50 -1.41 0.85
CA ILE A 290 -17.84 -2.55 0.19
C ILE A 290 -18.65 -3.82 0.38
N VAL A 291 -19.09 -4.09 1.62
CA VAL A 291 -19.86 -5.27 1.96
C VAL A 291 -21.16 -5.28 1.15
N GLU A 292 -21.88 -4.15 1.10
CA GLU A 292 -23.09 -3.98 0.29
C GLU A 292 -22.82 -4.19 -1.20
N THR A 293 -21.78 -3.57 -1.77
CA THR A 293 -21.40 -3.75 -3.18
C THR A 293 -21.18 -5.22 -3.51
N ILE A 294 -20.45 -5.96 -2.65
CA ILE A 294 -20.20 -7.38 -2.86
C ILE A 294 -21.49 -8.19 -2.80
N PHE A 295 -22.32 -8.02 -1.76
CA PHE A 295 -23.57 -8.77 -1.66
C PHE A 295 -24.52 -8.50 -2.81
N ASN A 296 -24.61 -7.25 -3.28
CA ASN A 296 -25.41 -6.89 -4.45
C ASN A 296 -24.87 -7.57 -5.71
N SER A 297 -23.56 -7.52 -5.96
CA SER A 297 -22.95 -8.22 -7.11
C SER A 297 -23.12 -9.75 -7.05
N LEU A 298 -23.12 -10.34 -5.86
CA LEU A 298 -23.34 -11.78 -5.67
C LEU A 298 -24.80 -12.21 -5.91
N SER A 299 -25.74 -11.27 -5.86
CA SER A 299 -27.15 -11.54 -6.14
C SER A 299 -27.47 -11.57 -7.65
N GLU A 300 -26.52 -11.18 -8.50
CA GLU A 300 -26.67 -11.17 -9.95
C GLU A 300 -26.46 -12.57 -10.58
N THR A 301 -27.09 -12.80 -11.73
CA THR A 301 -26.98 -14.05 -12.49
C THR A 301 -25.52 -14.41 -12.78
N GLY A 302 -25.12 -15.64 -12.45
CA GLY A 302 -23.74 -16.12 -12.59
C GLY A 302 -22.94 -16.22 -11.28
N TYR A 303 -23.46 -15.77 -10.15
CA TYR A 303 -22.84 -15.97 -8.83
C TYR A 303 -23.59 -17.01 -7.96
N GLU A 304 -24.51 -17.76 -8.56
CA GLU A 304 -25.45 -18.67 -7.88
C GLU A 304 -24.76 -19.77 -7.04
N GLY A 305 -23.58 -20.26 -7.45
CA GLY A 305 -22.78 -21.22 -6.69
C GLY A 305 -21.91 -20.61 -5.57
N LEU A 306 -21.68 -19.29 -5.62
CA LEU A 306 -20.75 -18.59 -4.73
C LEU A 306 -21.33 -18.37 -3.33
N LEU A 307 -22.66 -18.18 -3.23
CA LEU A 307 -23.42 -18.08 -1.98
C LEU A 307 -23.75 -19.45 -1.36
N SER A 308 -23.11 -20.53 -1.80
CA SER A 308 -23.27 -21.81 -1.14
C SER A 308 -22.88 -21.68 0.35
N LYS A 309 -23.65 -22.34 1.23
CA LYS A 309 -23.43 -22.33 2.69
C LYS A 309 -21.97 -22.61 3.06
N LYS A 310 -21.30 -23.49 2.30
CA LYS A 310 -19.89 -23.86 2.47
C LYS A 310 -18.94 -22.69 2.21
N ASN A 311 -19.14 -21.93 1.15
CA ASN A 311 -18.29 -20.80 0.79
C ASN A 311 -18.51 -19.62 1.75
N LEU A 312 -19.76 -19.34 2.13
CA LEU A 312 -20.08 -18.32 3.13
C LEU A 312 -19.49 -18.65 4.51
N MET A 313 -19.55 -19.92 4.93
CA MET A 313 -18.87 -20.36 6.16
C MET A 313 -17.36 -20.15 6.06
N HIS A 314 -16.71 -20.54 4.96
CA HIS A 314 -15.27 -20.32 4.79
C HIS A 314 -14.87 -18.84 4.81
N ILE A 315 -15.73 -17.96 4.27
CA ILE A 315 -15.51 -16.51 4.25
C ILE A 315 -15.68 -15.89 5.64
N LEU A 316 -16.71 -16.32 6.40
CA LEU A 316 -17.06 -15.76 7.71
C LEU A 316 -16.29 -16.39 8.88
N GLU A 317 -15.82 -17.63 8.73
CA GLU A 317 -15.01 -18.36 9.72
C GLU A 317 -13.50 -18.16 9.50
N ALA A 318 -13.08 -17.26 8.62
CA ALA A 318 -11.67 -16.94 8.41
C ALA A 318 -11.04 -16.47 9.74
N LYS A 319 -10.18 -17.31 10.33
CA LYS A 319 -9.42 -17.01 11.54
C LYS A 319 -8.03 -16.54 11.14
N ASP A 320 -7.48 -15.57 11.88
CA ASP A 320 -6.07 -15.22 11.71
C ASP A 320 -5.18 -16.45 12.01
N LYS A 321 -3.90 -16.40 11.61
CA LYS A 321 -2.91 -17.47 11.90
C LYS A 321 -2.77 -17.84 13.39
N ASN A 322 -3.33 -17.04 14.30
CA ASN A 322 -3.31 -17.25 15.74
C ASN A 322 -4.65 -17.75 16.29
N GLY A 323 -5.65 -18.01 15.45
CA GLY A 323 -6.97 -18.51 15.83
C GLY A 323 -7.92 -17.47 16.41
N PHE A 324 -7.61 -16.17 16.30
CA PHE A 324 -8.47 -15.10 16.80
C PHE A 324 -9.36 -14.52 15.69
N SER A 325 -10.65 -14.42 16.02
CA SER A 325 -11.66 -13.59 15.34
C SER A 325 -11.55 -12.15 15.83
#